data_AF-A0A955Y789-F1
#
_entry.id   AF-A0A955Y789-F1
#
_cell.length_a   1.000
_cell.length_b   1.000
_cell.length_c   1.000
_cell.angle_alpha   90.00
_cell.angle_beta   90.00
_cell.angle_gamma   90.00
#
_symmetry.space_group_name_H-M   'P 1'
#
loop_
_entity.id
_entity.type
_entity.pdbx_description
1 polymer ?
#
loop_
_entity_poly.entity_id
_entity_poly.type
_entity_poly.pdbx_seq_one_letter_code
_entity_poly.pdbx_strand_id
1 'polypeptide(L)'
;LVMMGGTIAVGVSTALYQAGTLSGETWMITVGLGLYLAYVPYGCILFDRLIAAVGVTATAGFLIYVTDAFGYLGSVALMLYKDLGTPDLSWLEFFVGFSYVTSFLCTLLFTVSMLYFSRATATHEAAQAEGVA
;
A
#
# COMPACT_ATOMS: atom_id res chain seq x y z
N LEU A 1 3.56 -0.85 -10.69
CA LEU A 1 2.46 -1.55 -11.38
C LEU A 1 1.90 -2.70 -10.54
N VAL A 2 2.71 -3.71 -10.14
CA VAL A 2 2.26 -4.86 -9.32
C VAL A 2 1.50 -4.43 -8.06
N MET A 3 2.06 -3.48 -7.30
CA MET A 3 1.45 -3.00 -6.05
C MET A 3 0.11 -2.29 -6.24
N MET A 4 -0.01 -1.52 -7.32
CA MET A 4 -1.25 -0.83 -7.69
C MET A 4 -2.31 -1.83 -8.17
N GLY A 5 -1.91 -2.90 -8.85
CA GLY A 5 -2.80 -4.02 -9.16
C GLY A 5 -3.34 -4.69 -7.90
N GLY A 6 -2.49 -4.88 -6.87
CA GLY A 6 -2.89 -5.40 -5.56
C GLY A 6 -3.92 -4.53 -4.85
N THR A 7 -3.72 -3.21 -4.80
CA THR A 7 -4.66 -2.30 -4.13
C THR A 7 -5.99 -2.17 -4.87
N ILE A 8 -5.97 -2.18 -6.20
CA ILE A 8 -7.19 -2.18 -7.03
C ILE A 8 -7.95 -3.49 -6.81
N ALA A 9 -7.26 -4.63 -6.76
CA ALA A 9 -7.89 -5.93 -6.51
C ALA A 9 -8.62 -5.97 -5.16
N VAL A 10 -8.07 -5.36 -4.11
CA VAL A 10 -8.74 -5.21 -2.79
C VAL A 10 -10.04 -4.40 -2.91
N GLY A 11 -10.01 -3.27 -3.63
CA GLY A 11 -11.20 -2.42 -3.82
C GLY A 11 -12.28 -3.11 -4.65
N VAL A 12 -11.89 -3.74 -5.77
CA VAL A 12 -12.82 -4.44 -6.68
C VAL A 12 -13.43 -5.67 -6.00
N SER A 13 -12.62 -6.47 -5.29
CA SER A 13 -13.15 -7.64 -4.56
C SER A 13 -14.12 -7.24 -3.45
N THR A 14 -13.88 -6.12 -2.77
CA THR A 14 -14.78 -5.59 -1.74
C THR A 14 -16.09 -5.06 -2.34
N ALA A 15 -16.04 -4.43 -3.51
CA ALA A 15 -17.25 -4.01 -4.24
C ALA A 15 -18.09 -5.21 -4.72
N LEU A 16 -17.43 -6.25 -5.24
CA LEU A 16 -18.10 -7.47 -5.69
C LEU A 16 -18.68 -8.30 -4.52
N TYR A 17 -18.07 -8.23 -3.34
CA TYR A 17 -18.62 -8.80 -2.12
C TYR A 17 -19.92 -8.11 -1.71
N GLN A 18 -19.95 -6.76 -1.74
CA GLN A 18 -21.18 -6.00 -1.45
C GLN A 18 -22.28 -6.19 -2.49
N ALA A 19 -21.92 -6.42 -3.76
CA ALA A 19 -22.87 -6.75 -4.81
C ALA A 19 -23.48 -8.17 -4.66
N GLY A 20 -23.07 -8.94 -3.64
CA GLY A 20 -23.56 -10.30 -3.39
C GLY A 20 -23.02 -11.37 -4.34
N THR A 21 -22.12 -11.00 -5.25
CA THR A 21 -21.52 -11.88 -6.26
C THR A 21 -20.39 -12.77 -5.73
N LEU A 22 -19.70 -12.35 -4.66
CA LEU A 22 -18.61 -13.12 -4.06
C LEU A 22 -19.00 -13.68 -2.69
N SER A 23 -18.63 -14.94 -2.44
CA SER A 23 -18.67 -15.51 -1.09
C SER A 23 -17.64 -14.82 -0.19
N GLY A 24 -17.96 -14.68 1.10
CA GLY A 24 -17.08 -13.99 2.06
C GLY A 24 -15.69 -14.62 2.18
N GLU A 25 -15.60 -15.94 2.05
CA GLU A 25 -14.36 -16.70 1.99
C GLU A 25 -13.48 -16.32 0.79
N THR A 26 -14.05 -16.23 -0.42
CA THR A 26 -13.30 -15.85 -1.63
C THR A 26 -12.86 -14.39 -1.57
N TRP A 27 -13.70 -13.52 -1.02
CA TRP A 27 -13.38 -12.11 -0.79
C TRP A 27 -12.19 -11.97 0.17
N MET A 28 -12.21 -12.64 1.31
CA MET A 28 -11.12 -12.61 2.30
C MET A 28 -9.78 -13.08 1.70
N ILE A 29 -9.79 -14.16 0.92
CA ILE A 29 -8.57 -14.67 0.24
C ILE A 29 -8.05 -13.64 -0.76
N THR A 30 -8.94 -13.05 -1.57
CA THR A 30 -8.56 -12.09 -2.60
C THR A 30 -8.02 -10.79 -2.01
N VAL A 31 -8.64 -10.30 -0.93
CA VAL A 31 -8.18 -9.12 -0.19
C VAL A 31 -6.81 -9.39 0.41
N GLY A 32 -6.62 -10.53 1.09
CA GLY A 32 -5.32 -10.92 1.65
C GLY A 32 -4.22 -11.03 0.60
N LEU A 33 -4.53 -11.65 -0.54
CA LEU A 33 -3.60 -11.74 -1.67
C LEU A 33 -3.25 -10.37 -2.24
N GLY A 34 -4.24 -9.49 -2.43
CA GLY A 34 -4.03 -8.13 -2.95
C GLY A 34 -3.16 -7.28 -2.03
N LEU A 35 -3.41 -7.34 -0.72
CA LEU A 35 -2.59 -6.69 0.31
C LEU A 35 -1.16 -7.25 0.33
N TYR A 36 -1.00 -8.56 0.23
CA TYR A 36 0.33 -9.19 0.19
C TYR A 36 1.16 -8.71 -1.02
N LEU A 37 0.54 -8.64 -2.19
CA LEU A 37 1.16 -8.13 -3.42
C LEU A 37 1.48 -6.64 -3.36
N ALA A 38 0.75 -5.86 -2.54
CA ALA A 38 1.08 -4.47 -2.29
C ALA A 38 2.23 -4.33 -1.26
N TYR A 39 2.24 -5.16 -0.22
CA TYR A 39 3.15 -5.06 0.91
C TYR A 39 4.57 -5.61 0.62
N VAL A 40 4.67 -6.84 0.11
CA VAL A 40 5.97 -7.53 -0.01
C VAL A 40 6.94 -6.81 -0.96
N PRO A 41 6.52 -6.40 -2.17
CA PRO A 41 7.41 -5.66 -3.06
C PRO A 41 7.78 -4.29 -2.49
N TYR A 42 6.92 -3.68 -1.66
CA TYR A 42 7.24 -2.41 -1.00
C TYR A 42 8.47 -2.57 -0.11
N GLY A 43 8.43 -3.53 0.81
CA GLY A 43 9.51 -3.72 1.78
C GLY A 43 10.83 -4.05 1.09
N CYS A 44 10.84 -4.96 0.13
CA CYS A 44 12.10 -5.39 -0.47
C CYS A 44 12.67 -4.34 -1.44
N ILE A 45 11.85 -3.78 -2.34
CA ILE A 45 12.35 -2.94 -3.45
C ILE A 45 12.58 -1.50 -2.99
N LEU A 46 11.71 -0.96 -2.12
CA LEU A 46 11.87 0.41 -1.66
C LEU A 46 13.07 0.54 -0.73
N PHE A 47 13.25 -0.39 0.22
CA PHE A 47 14.38 -0.31 1.14
C PHE A 47 15.72 -0.54 0.45
N ASP A 48 15.78 -1.44 -0.53
CA ASP A 48 16.99 -1.62 -1.36
C ASP A 48 17.37 -0.32 -2.08
N ARG A 49 16.39 0.35 -2.71
CA ARG A 49 16.61 1.64 -3.38
C ARG A 49 16.94 2.78 -2.42
N LEU A 50 16.31 2.84 -1.25
CA LEU A 50 16.61 3.85 -0.22
C LEU A 50 18.03 3.69 0.31
N ILE A 51 18.47 2.46 0.57
CA ILE A 51 19.84 2.17 1.02
C ILE A 51 20.84 2.58 -0.07
N ALA A 52 20.57 2.24 -1.33
CA ALA A 52 21.41 2.65 -2.45
C ALA A 52 21.49 4.19 -2.60
N ALA A 53 20.40 4.91 -2.35
CA ALA A 53 20.35 6.38 -2.48
C ALA A 53 21.00 7.13 -1.31
N VAL A 54 20.91 6.59 -0.08
CA VAL A 54 21.48 7.23 1.13
C VAL A 54 23.00 7.05 1.19
N GLY A 55 23.56 6.05 0.48
CA GLY A 55 25.02 5.85 0.38
C GLY A 55 25.69 5.48 1.71
N VAL A 56 24.89 5.17 2.74
CA VAL A 56 25.35 4.72 4.05
C VAL A 56 25.23 3.19 4.11
N THR A 57 26.22 2.53 4.72
CA THR A 57 26.16 1.10 5.03
C THR A 57 25.07 0.85 6.08
N ALA A 58 23.85 0.60 5.60
CA ALA A 58 22.70 0.23 6.41
C ALA A 58 22.21 -1.16 5.99
N THR A 59 21.82 -1.97 6.97
CA THR A 59 21.23 -3.29 6.70
C THR A 59 19.73 -3.12 6.45
N ALA A 60 19.22 -3.64 5.33
CA ALA A 60 17.79 -3.65 5.01
C ALA A 60 16.93 -4.19 6.17
N GLY A 61 17.49 -5.12 6.96
CA GLY A 61 16.87 -5.64 8.17
C GLY A 61 16.46 -4.57 9.20
N PHE A 62 17.22 -3.48 9.39
CA PHE A 62 16.84 -2.43 10.34
C PHE A 62 15.58 -1.69 9.88
N LEU A 63 15.50 -1.31 8.60
CA LEU A 63 14.33 -0.63 8.04
C LEU A 63 13.09 -1.54 8.01
N ILE A 64 13.29 -2.83 7.76
CA ILE A 64 12.23 -3.83 7.84
C ILE A 64 11.71 -3.91 9.28
N TYR A 65 12.59 -3.98 10.29
CA TYR A 65 12.18 -4.01 11.70
C TYR A 65 11.41 -2.76 12.12
N VAL A 66 11.85 -1.57 11.69
CA VAL A 66 11.13 -0.32 11.97
C VAL A 66 9.73 -0.35 11.34
N THR A 67 9.62 -0.86 10.11
CA THR A 67 8.35 -0.96 9.39
C THR A 67 7.40 -1.96 10.05
N ASP A 68 7.93 -3.09 10.52
CA ASP A 68 7.19 -4.10 11.26
C ASP A 68 6.63 -3.52 12.59
N ALA A 69 7.43 -2.73 13.32
CA ALA A 69 6.97 -2.03 14.51
C ALA A 69 5.81 -1.06 14.21
N PHE A 70 5.87 -0.31 13.11
CA PHE A 70 4.75 0.53 12.65
C PHE A 70 3.52 -0.31 12.24
N GLY A 71 3.72 -1.50 11.67
CA GLY A 71 2.64 -2.44 11.33
C GLY A 71 1.88 -2.93 12.57
N TYR A 72 2.60 -3.29 13.63
CA TYR A 72 1.98 -3.63 14.92
C TYR A 72 1.30 -2.43 15.57
N LEU A 73 1.93 -1.25 15.54
CA LEU A 73 1.32 -0.03 16.04
C LEU A 73 0.01 0.28 15.31
N GLY A 74 -0.02 0.12 13.98
CA GLY A 74 -1.23 0.27 13.18
C GLY A 74 -2.32 -0.72 13.58
N SER A 75 -1.96 -1.97 13.87
CA SER A 75 -2.92 -2.98 14.34
C SER A 75 -3.55 -2.60 15.69
N VAL A 76 -2.73 -2.12 16.63
CA VAL A 76 -3.22 -1.62 17.93
C VAL A 76 -4.11 -0.39 17.74
N ALA A 77 -3.71 0.55 16.87
CA ALA A 77 -4.50 1.73 16.56
C ALA A 77 -5.86 1.38 15.95
N LEU A 78 -5.93 0.37 15.07
CA LEU A 78 -7.19 -0.12 14.50
C LEU A 78 -8.10 -0.74 15.55
N MET A 79 -7.56 -1.55 16.45
CA MET A 79 -8.33 -2.12 17.57
C MET A 79 -8.87 -1.00 18.47
N LEU A 80 -8.03 -0.05 18.88
CA LEU A 80 -8.46 1.09 19.70
C LEU A 80 -9.53 1.93 18.99
N TYR A 81 -9.39 2.18 17.68
CA TYR A 81 -10.38 2.92 16.92
C TYR A 81 -11.73 2.20 16.87
N LYS A 82 -11.72 0.87 16.66
CA LYS A 82 -12.95 0.08 16.66
C LYS A 82 -13.61 0.06 18.05
N ASP A 83 -12.83 -0.18 19.09
CA ASP A 83 -13.36 -0.37 20.45
C ASP A 83 -13.80 0.94 21.13
N LEU A 84 -13.17 2.08 20.79
CA LEU A 84 -13.48 3.39 21.39
C LEU A 84 -14.36 4.29 20.51
N GLY A 85 -14.26 4.16 19.18
CA GLY A 85 -14.92 5.07 18.24
C GLY A 85 -16.25 4.55 17.68
N THR A 86 -16.36 3.25 17.42
CA THR A 86 -17.56 2.62 16.85
C THR A 86 -17.81 1.21 17.43
N PRO A 87 -18.19 1.09 18.71
CA PRO A 87 -18.34 -0.21 19.39
C PRO A 87 -19.43 -1.08 18.78
N ASP A 88 -20.53 -0.45 18.33
CA ASP A 88 -21.73 -1.15 17.83
C ASP A 88 -21.61 -1.64 16.38
N LEU A 89 -20.57 -1.22 15.64
CA LEU A 89 -20.40 -1.59 14.24
C LEU A 89 -19.94 -3.04 14.12
N SER A 90 -20.52 -3.82 13.20
CA SER A 90 -20.06 -5.19 12.98
C SER A 90 -18.59 -5.21 12.54
N TRP A 91 -17.84 -6.24 12.94
CA TRP A 91 -16.45 -6.42 12.48
C TRP A 91 -16.36 -6.49 10.96
N LEU A 92 -17.39 -7.02 10.31
CA LEU A 92 -17.50 -7.09 8.86
C LEU A 92 -17.58 -5.70 8.22
N GLU A 93 -18.52 -4.87 8.64
CA GLU A 93 -18.71 -3.53 8.08
C GLU A 93 -17.49 -2.63 8.34
N PHE A 94 -16.88 -2.75 9.51
CA PHE A 94 -15.63 -2.08 9.81
C PHE A 94 -14.52 -2.48 8.84
N PHE A 95 -14.35 -3.79 8.61
CA PHE A 95 -13.31 -4.31 7.71
C PHE A 95 -13.57 -3.94 6.25
N VAL A 96 -14.83 -3.94 5.82
CA VAL A 96 -15.24 -3.47 4.48
C VAL A 96 -14.90 -1.99 4.30
N GLY A 97 -15.27 -1.14 5.26
CA GLY A 97 -14.93 0.29 5.24
C GLY A 97 -13.42 0.52 5.22
N PHE A 98 -12.69 -0.18 6.08
CA PHE A 98 -11.23 -0.12 6.14
C PHE A 98 -10.58 -0.57 4.82
N SER A 99 -11.11 -1.61 4.18
CA SER A 99 -10.61 -2.11 2.89
C SER A 99 -10.77 -1.08 1.77
N TYR A 100 -11.90 -0.35 1.73
CA TYR A 100 -12.06 0.74 0.77
C TYR A 100 -11.15 1.93 1.05
N VAL A 101 -11.06 2.36 2.30
CA VAL A 101 -10.17 3.46 2.70
C VAL A 101 -8.73 3.14 2.32
N THR A 102 -8.28 1.92 2.63
CA THR A 102 -6.94 1.43 2.29
C THR A 102 -6.73 1.36 0.77
N SER A 103 -7.66 0.76 0.03
CA SER A 103 -7.57 0.64 -1.43
C SER A 103 -7.49 2.02 -2.10
N PHE A 104 -8.35 2.97 -1.70
CA PHE A 104 -8.38 4.31 -2.25
C PHE A 104 -7.10 5.10 -1.92
N LEU A 105 -6.72 5.16 -0.64
CA LEU A 105 -5.52 5.87 -0.21
C LEU A 105 -4.25 5.32 -0.88
N CYS A 106 -4.05 4.00 -0.86
CA CYS A 106 -2.86 3.41 -1.45
C CYS A 106 -2.82 3.59 -2.98
N THR A 107 -3.95 3.46 -3.67
CA THR A 107 -4.01 3.68 -5.13
C THR A 107 -3.73 5.14 -5.49
N LEU A 108 -4.28 6.09 -4.72
CA LEU A 108 -4.01 7.51 -4.89
C LEU A 108 -2.52 7.82 -4.68
N LEU A 109 -1.93 7.34 -3.58
CA LEU A 109 -0.51 7.54 -3.28
C LEU A 109 0.40 6.92 -4.34
N PHE A 110 0.09 5.72 -4.82
CA PHE A 110 0.86 5.09 -5.91
C PHE A 110 0.73 5.85 -7.22
N THR A 111 -0.45 6.41 -7.52
CA THR A 111 -0.65 7.24 -8.71
C THR A 111 0.14 8.55 -8.60
N VAL A 112 0.10 9.22 -7.46
CA VAL A 112 0.89 10.44 -7.19
C VAL A 112 2.39 10.14 -7.30
N SER A 113 2.87 9.05 -6.69
CA SER A 113 4.27 8.63 -6.78
C SER A 113 4.68 8.33 -8.23
N MET A 114 3.83 7.65 -9.00
CA MET A 114 4.09 7.36 -10.41
C MET A 114 4.18 8.64 -11.25
N LEU A 115 3.29 9.61 -11.02
CA LEU A 115 3.30 10.92 -11.69
C LEU A 115 4.50 11.77 -11.29
N TYR A 116 4.88 11.72 -10.01
CA TYR A 116 6.05 12.44 -9.51
C TYR A 116 7.33 11.89 -10.14
N PHE A 117 7.53 10.58 -10.11
CA PHE A 117 8.72 9.95 -10.68
C PHE A 117 8.77 10.11 -12.20
N SER A 118 7.66 9.96 -12.93
CA SER A 118 7.67 10.14 -14.39
C SER A 118 8.06 11.55 -14.80
N ARG A 119 7.57 12.56 -14.06
CA ARG A 119 7.98 13.97 -14.26
C ARG A 119 9.43 14.22 -13.86
N ALA A 120 9.89 13.65 -12.75
CA ALA A 120 11.27 13.80 -12.30
C ALA A 120 12.27 13.19 -13.31
N THR A 121 12.00 12.01 -13.86
CA THR A 121 12.84 11.40 -14.91
C THR A 121 12.77 12.16 -16.23
N ALA A 122 11.60 12.66 -16.64
CA ALA A 122 11.48 13.46 -17.87
C ALA A 122 12.26 14.78 -17.79
N THR A 123 12.33 15.38 -16.59
CA THR A 123 13.10 16.61 -16.35
C THR A 123 14.61 16.35 -16.40
N HIS A 124 15.06 15.18 -15.93
CA HIS A 124 16.46 14.75 -16.05
C HIS A 124 16.87 14.46 -17.50
N GLU A 125 16.00 13.83 -18.30
CA GLU A 125 16.24 13.62 -19.73
C GLU A 125 16.29 14.92 -20.52
N ALA A 126 15.40 15.89 -20.22
CA ALA A 126 15.41 17.21 -20.85
C ALA A 126 16.67 18.03 -20.48
N ALA A 127 17.09 18.01 -19.21
CA ALA A 127 18.31 18.70 -18.77
C ALA A 127 19.60 18.07 -19.33
N GLN A 128 19.62 16.74 -19.53
CA GLN A 128 20.74 16.05 -20.17
C GLN A 128 20.78 16.26 -21.69
N ALA A 129 19.63 16.49 -22.32
CA ALA A 129 19.54 16.85 -23.74
C ALA A 129 19.96 18.31 -24.01
N GLU A 130 19.67 19.25 -23.10
CA GLU A 130 20.12 20.65 -23.23
C GLU A 130 21.60 20.86 -22.88
N GLY A 131 22.20 20.00 -22.04
CA GLY A 131 23.62 20.07 -21.68
C GLY A 131 24.62 19.46 -22.69
N VAL A 132 24.13 18.96 -23.83
CA VAL A 132 24.94 18.32 -24.89
C VAL A 132 24.92 19.14 -26.21
N ALA A 133 24.24 20.29 -26.23
CA ALA A 133 24.28 21.26 -27.34
C ALA A 133 25.29 22.39 -27.05
#